data_AF-A0A1F7BLY3-F1
#
_entry.id   AF-A0A1F7BLY3-F1
#
_cell.length_a   1.000
_cell.length_b   1.000
_cell.length_c   1.000
_cell.angle_alpha   90.00
_cell.angle_beta   90.00
_cell.angle_gamma   90.00
#
_symmetry.space_group_name_H-M   'P 1'
#
loop_
_entity.id
_entity.type
_entity.pdbx_description
1 polymer ?
#
loop_
_entity_poly.entity_id
_entity_poly.type
_entity_poly.pdbx_seq_one_letter_code
_entity_poly.pdbx_strand_id
1 'polypeptide(L)'
;MLKGSKHTPEMIEHFRRVHKGRTPWNKGKTGETVAWNKGLKGFMKGRKFSSEHKQRIADALKGNKNGLGHKKTKTVRRRISESRLLRKERQGYLNSPTVRDKMSLAKQGDKSRFWLGGKSFEPYPPDFNNRLKKMIRSRDQHRCRGCFKKEHGRKHSVHHIDYKKNNCSPKNLISLCGSCHQKTNVMKSRREWTRFYKEKVQRL
;
A
#
# COMPACT_ATOMS: atom_id res chain seq x y z
N MET A 1 11.69 30.13 -28.12
CA MET A 1 11.97 28.86 -27.41
C MET A 1 12.80 27.97 -28.32
N LEU A 2 14.09 27.82 -28.04
CA LEU A 2 14.98 26.93 -28.80
C LEU A 2 14.55 25.48 -28.53
N LYS A 3 14.08 24.77 -29.57
CA LYS A 3 13.79 23.34 -29.48
C LYS A 3 15.11 22.63 -29.18
N GLY A 4 15.17 21.84 -28.10
CA GLY A 4 16.38 21.08 -27.76
C GLY A 4 16.84 20.26 -28.97
N SER A 5 18.08 20.50 -29.41
CA SER A 5 18.69 19.81 -30.53
C SER A 5 18.77 18.31 -30.22
N LYS A 6 18.20 17.47 -31.10
CA LYS A 6 18.36 16.02 -30.99
C LYS A 6 19.83 15.67 -31.24
N HIS A 7 20.39 14.76 -30.45
CA HIS A 7 21.73 14.23 -30.70
C HIS A 7 21.80 13.63 -32.11
N THR A 8 22.87 13.95 -32.83
CA THR A 8 23.13 13.36 -34.13
C THR A 8 23.56 11.89 -33.98
N PRO A 9 23.46 11.05 -35.03
CA PRO A 9 23.94 9.67 -34.99
C PRO A 9 25.40 9.55 -34.53
N GLU A 10 26.26 10.50 -34.92
CA GLU A 10 27.68 10.53 -34.56
C GLU A 10 27.87 10.81 -33.07
N MET A 11 27.09 11.73 -32.49
CA MET A 11 27.11 11.97 -31.05
C MET A 11 26.67 10.74 -30.26
N ILE A 12 25.62 10.05 -30.74
CA ILE A 12 25.13 8.82 -30.09
C ILE A 12 26.23 7.75 -30.11
N GLU A 13 26.93 7.57 -31.23
CA GLU A 13 28.01 6.59 -31.35
C GLU A 13 29.23 6.98 -30.51
N HIS A 14 29.57 8.26 -30.46
CA HIS A 14 30.59 8.78 -29.55
C HIS A 14 30.28 8.44 -28.09
N PHE A 15 29.05 8.69 -27.63
CA PHE A 15 28.63 8.34 -26.26
C PHE A 15 28.68 6.84 -26.00
N ARG A 16 28.23 6.01 -26.95
CA ARG A 16 28.34 4.54 -26.83
C ARG A 16 29.77 4.09 -26.63
N ARG A 17 30.71 4.60 -27.43
CA ARG A 17 32.13 4.29 -27.33
C ARG A 17 32.71 4.73 -25.99
N VAL A 18 32.44 5.97 -25.57
CA VAL A 18 32.99 6.55 -24.32
C VAL A 18 32.47 5.84 -23.07
N HIS A 19 31.20 5.41 -23.08
CA HIS A 19 30.58 4.76 -21.93
C HIS A 19 30.69 3.23 -21.94
N LYS A 20 31.22 2.63 -23.02
CA LYS A 20 31.42 1.17 -23.10
C LYS A 20 32.35 0.71 -21.97
N GLY A 21 31.89 -0.22 -21.15
CA GLY A 21 32.65 -0.79 -20.03
C GLY A 21 32.78 0.10 -18.79
N ARG A 22 32.30 1.35 -18.82
CA ARG A 22 32.32 2.22 -17.63
C ARG A 22 31.16 1.85 -16.71
N THR A 23 31.47 1.48 -15.48
CA THR A 23 30.46 1.35 -14.43
C THR A 23 30.06 2.75 -13.94
N PRO A 24 28.77 3.13 -13.99
CA PRO A 24 28.31 4.40 -13.45
C PRO A 24 28.67 4.54 -11.98
N TRP A 25 29.14 5.71 -11.56
CA TRP A 25 29.59 5.99 -10.18
C TRP A 25 28.51 5.76 -9.11
N ASN A 26 27.24 5.72 -9.52
CA ASN A 26 26.06 5.49 -8.69
C ASN A 26 25.52 4.04 -8.74
N LYS A 27 26.14 3.15 -9.50
CA LYS A 27 25.73 1.74 -9.59
C LYS A 27 25.97 1.07 -8.23
N GLY A 28 24.93 0.45 -7.66
CA GLY A 28 24.99 -0.21 -6.35
C GLY A 28 24.74 0.72 -5.14
N LYS A 29 24.89 2.04 -5.29
CA LYS A 29 24.67 3.03 -4.21
C LYS A 29 23.20 3.41 -4.02
N THR A 30 22.27 2.61 -4.53
CA THR A 30 20.83 2.93 -4.51
C THR A 30 20.30 2.77 -3.09
N GLY A 31 20.16 3.90 -2.38
CA GLY A 31 19.67 3.94 -0.99
C GLY A 31 20.76 4.15 0.06
N GLU A 32 22.04 4.13 -0.30
CA GLU A 32 23.16 4.47 0.60
C GLU A 32 23.23 5.97 0.88
N THR A 33 22.91 6.81 -0.11
CA THR A 33 22.84 8.26 0.06
C THR A 33 21.41 8.70 0.38
N VAL A 34 21.23 9.24 1.58
CA VAL A 34 20.05 10.04 1.91
C VAL A 34 20.17 11.32 1.09
N ALA A 35 19.25 11.54 0.14
CA ALA A 35 19.19 12.81 -0.55
C ALA A 35 19.08 13.94 0.49
N TRP A 36 19.88 15.00 0.35
CA TRP A 36 19.98 16.11 1.32
C TRP A 36 18.62 16.77 1.65
N ASN A 37 17.64 16.62 0.75
CA ASN A 37 16.27 17.14 0.89
C ASN A 37 15.27 16.12 1.47
N LYS A 38 15.71 14.90 1.79
CA LYS A 38 14.84 13.83 2.33
C LYS A 38 14.41 14.18 3.75
N GLY A 39 13.14 14.54 3.91
CA GLY A 39 12.54 14.93 5.20
C GLY A 39 12.34 16.44 5.35
N LEU A 40 12.98 17.26 4.52
CA LEU A 40 12.68 18.69 4.45
C LEU A 40 11.27 18.89 3.87
N LYS A 41 10.44 19.70 4.54
CA LYS A 41 9.20 20.17 3.94
C LYS A 41 9.60 21.12 2.82
N GLY A 42 9.30 20.75 1.57
CA GLY A 42 9.55 21.64 0.44
C GLY A 42 8.93 23.00 0.72
N PHE A 43 9.63 24.08 0.36
CA PHE A 43 9.25 25.48 0.64
C PHE A 43 7.79 25.81 0.30
N MET A 44 7.22 25.13 -0.71
CA MET A 44 5.85 25.30 -1.19
C MET A 44 4.81 24.45 -0.43
N LYS A 45 5.22 23.56 0.48
CA LYS A 45 4.32 22.61 1.16
C LYS A 45 3.39 23.35 2.11
N GLY A 46 2.11 23.40 1.76
CA GLY A 46 1.05 24.04 2.56
C GLY A 46 0.79 25.51 2.22
N ARG A 47 1.62 26.13 1.36
CA ARG A 47 1.34 27.47 0.83
C ARG A 47 0.15 27.39 -0.13
N LYS A 48 -0.86 28.22 0.09
CA LYS A 48 -1.98 28.39 -0.85
C LYS A 48 -1.63 29.54 -1.79
N PHE A 49 -1.78 29.32 -3.10
CA PHE A 49 -1.69 30.40 -4.07
C PHE A 49 -2.80 31.43 -3.84
N SER A 50 -2.48 32.72 -4.03
CA SER A 50 -3.48 33.78 -4.04
C SER A 50 -4.51 33.55 -5.14
N SER A 51 -5.70 34.13 -5.00
CA SER A 51 -6.74 34.13 -6.03
C SER A 51 -6.20 34.68 -7.36
N GLU A 52 -5.48 35.79 -7.31
CA GLU A 52 -4.83 36.42 -8.47
C GLU A 52 -3.82 35.49 -9.15
N HIS A 53 -2.99 34.78 -8.37
CA HIS A 53 -2.03 33.83 -8.94
C HIS A 53 -2.73 32.65 -9.62
N LYS A 54 -3.84 32.16 -9.05
CA LYS A 54 -4.67 31.12 -9.68
C LYS A 54 -5.29 31.62 -10.98
N GLN A 55 -5.77 32.88 -11.00
CA GLN A 55 -6.33 33.51 -12.18
C GLN A 55 -5.29 33.60 -13.31
N ARG A 56 -4.07 34.07 -13.00
CA ARG A 56 -2.96 34.09 -13.96
C ARG A 56 -2.61 32.71 -14.54
N ILE A 57 -2.61 31.66 -13.71
CA ILE A 57 -2.40 30.28 -14.20
C ILE A 57 -3.54 29.87 -15.12
N ALA A 58 -4.79 30.16 -14.75
CA ALA A 58 -5.97 29.82 -15.55
C ALA A 58 -5.93 30.51 -16.93
N ASP A 59 -5.59 31.80 -16.95
CA ASP A 59 -5.49 32.58 -18.18
C ASP A 59 -4.35 32.08 -19.08
N ALA A 60 -3.20 31.72 -18.49
CA ALA A 60 -2.07 31.12 -19.22
C ALA A 60 -2.37 29.73 -19.81
N LEU A 61 -3.31 28.98 -19.21
CA LEU A 61 -3.74 27.68 -19.71
C LEU A 61 -4.85 27.79 -20.77
N LYS A 62 -5.59 28.91 -20.81
CA LYS A 62 -6.65 29.15 -21.78
C LYS A 62 -6.07 29.16 -23.20
N GLY A 63 -6.44 28.17 -24.01
CA GLY A 63 -5.94 28.00 -25.38
C GLY A 63 -4.57 27.33 -25.52
N ASN A 64 -3.91 26.95 -24.41
CA ASN A 64 -2.63 26.26 -24.46
C ASN A 64 -2.80 24.80 -24.95
N LYS A 65 -2.55 24.57 -26.24
CA LYS A 65 -2.63 23.24 -26.88
C LYS A 65 -1.64 22.22 -26.29
N ASN A 66 -0.54 22.67 -25.67
CA ASN A 66 0.45 21.80 -25.01
C ASN A 66 -0.02 21.34 -23.61
N GLY A 67 -0.97 22.05 -22.98
CA GLY A 67 -1.56 21.69 -21.69
C GLY A 67 -2.59 20.55 -21.76
N LEU A 68 -3.07 20.22 -22.96
CA LEU A 68 -4.04 19.14 -23.20
C LEU A 68 -3.39 17.75 -23.35
N GLY A 69 -2.07 17.67 -23.18
CA GLY A 69 -1.28 16.47 -23.44
C GLY A 69 -1.13 16.15 -24.94
N HIS A 70 -0.21 15.24 -25.28
CA HIS A 70 -0.05 14.80 -26.66
C HIS A 70 -1.32 14.08 -27.15
N LYS A 71 -1.99 14.66 -28.15
CA LYS A 71 -3.09 13.98 -28.85
C LYS A 71 -2.55 12.75 -29.56
N LYS A 72 -3.02 11.58 -29.16
CA LYS A 72 -2.68 10.31 -29.84
C LYS A 72 -3.18 10.38 -31.29
N THR A 73 -2.35 9.92 -32.22
CA THR A 73 -2.72 9.78 -33.63
C THR A 73 -3.91 8.81 -33.76
N LYS A 74 -4.65 8.90 -34.88
CA LYS A 74 -5.74 7.96 -35.19
C LYS A 74 -5.28 6.51 -35.13
N THR A 75 -4.07 6.22 -35.64
CA THR A 75 -3.46 4.88 -35.65
C THR A 75 -3.17 4.36 -34.24
N VAL A 76 -2.59 5.17 -33.36
CA VAL A 76 -2.32 4.79 -31.97
C VAL A 76 -3.63 4.59 -31.20
N ARG A 77 -4.63 5.46 -31.41
CA ARG A 77 -5.95 5.30 -30.79
C ARG A 77 -6.62 3.99 -31.22
N ARG A 78 -6.56 3.65 -32.51
CA ARG A 78 -7.06 2.37 -33.05
C ARG A 78 -6.37 1.18 -32.40
N ARG A 79 -5.04 1.13 -32.36
CA ARG A 79 -4.27 0.03 -31.72
C ARG A 79 -4.65 -0.17 -30.25
N ILE A 80 -4.84 0.92 -29.49
CA ILE A 80 -5.30 0.84 -28.09
C ILE A 80 -6.71 0.25 -28.02
N SER A 81 -7.60 0.65 -28.92
CA SER A 81 -8.97 0.14 -29.00
C SER A 81 -8.97 -1.37 -29.29
N GLU A 82 -8.27 -1.79 -30.34
CA GLU A 82 -8.13 -3.19 -30.76
C GLU A 82 -7.57 -4.06 -29.62
N SER A 83 -6.50 -3.59 -28.96
CA SER A 83 -5.92 -4.30 -27.81
C SER A 83 -6.91 -4.48 -26.65
N ARG A 84 -7.75 -3.48 -26.38
CA ARG A 84 -8.79 -3.57 -25.34
C ARG A 84 -9.88 -4.58 -25.70
N LEU A 85 -10.29 -4.61 -26.97
CA LEU A 85 -11.28 -5.57 -27.49
C LEU A 85 -10.73 -7.00 -27.43
N LEU A 86 -9.50 -7.22 -27.92
CA LEU A 86 -8.83 -8.53 -27.86
C LEU A 86 -8.67 -9.03 -26.42
N ARG A 87 -8.31 -8.15 -25.48
CA ARG A 87 -8.25 -8.51 -24.06
C ARG A 87 -9.62 -8.90 -23.52
N LYS A 88 -10.66 -8.13 -23.86
CA LYS A 88 -12.04 -8.36 -23.41
C LYS A 88 -12.61 -9.65 -23.98
N GLU A 89 -12.29 -10.00 -25.23
CA GLU A 89 -12.64 -11.28 -25.83
C GLU A 89 -11.96 -12.44 -25.10
N ARG A 90 -10.64 -12.34 -24.88
CA ARG A 90 -9.86 -13.41 -24.23
C ARG A 90 -10.20 -13.62 -22.75
N GLN A 91 -10.44 -12.54 -22.00
CA GLN A 91 -10.52 -12.57 -20.54
C GLN A 91 -11.90 -12.16 -20.00
N GLY A 92 -12.86 -11.83 -20.88
CA GLY A 92 -14.13 -11.22 -20.48
C GLY A 92 -13.95 -9.78 -19.97
N TYR A 93 -15.04 -9.23 -19.42
CA TYR A 93 -14.95 -7.97 -18.67
C TYR A 93 -14.24 -8.22 -17.33
N LEU A 94 -13.24 -7.39 -17.01
CA LEU A 94 -12.45 -7.48 -15.78
C LEU A 94 -13.31 -7.50 -14.50
N ASN A 95 -14.52 -6.91 -14.56
CA ASN A 95 -15.45 -6.81 -13.43
C ASN A 95 -16.67 -7.74 -13.57
N SER A 96 -16.71 -8.61 -14.58
CA SER A 96 -17.76 -9.63 -14.69
C SER A 96 -17.78 -10.51 -13.44
N PRO A 97 -18.96 -11.01 -13.02
CA PRO A 97 -19.05 -11.91 -11.87
C PRO A 97 -18.09 -13.09 -11.97
N THR A 98 -18.04 -13.73 -13.15
CA THR A 98 -17.18 -14.89 -13.43
C THR A 98 -15.69 -14.60 -13.25
N VAL A 99 -15.18 -13.46 -13.76
CA VAL A 99 -13.77 -13.07 -13.58
C VAL A 99 -13.48 -12.73 -12.13
N ARG A 100 -14.42 -12.07 -11.43
CA ARG A 100 -14.28 -11.75 -10.01
C ARG A 100 -14.19 -13.02 -9.16
N ASP A 101 -15.03 -14.01 -9.45
CA ASP A 101 -15.04 -15.29 -8.77
C ASP A 101 -13.75 -16.07 -9.03
N LYS A 102 -13.30 -16.12 -10.29
CA LYS A 102 -12.01 -16.74 -10.65
C LYS A 102 -10.84 -16.09 -9.92
N MET A 103 -10.79 -14.76 -9.87
CA MET A 103 -9.75 -14.02 -9.14
C MET A 103 -9.83 -14.24 -7.62
N SER A 104 -11.04 -14.39 -7.08
CA SER A 104 -11.27 -14.69 -5.67
C SER A 104 -10.76 -16.10 -5.33
N LEU A 105 -11.18 -17.12 -6.09
CA LEU A 105 -10.77 -18.52 -5.92
C LEU A 105 -9.25 -18.70 -6.03
N ALA A 106 -8.58 -17.94 -6.91
CA ALA A 106 -7.13 -17.97 -7.03
C ALA A 106 -6.38 -17.44 -5.79
N LYS A 107 -7.06 -16.74 -4.88
CA LYS A 107 -6.49 -16.15 -3.66
C LYS A 107 -7.02 -16.76 -2.36
N GLN A 108 -7.82 -17.82 -2.45
CA GLN A 108 -8.41 -18.51 -1.31
C GLN A 108 -7.57 -19.71 -0.86
N GLY A 109 -7.82 -20.16 0.37
CA GLY A 109 -7.19 -21.37 0.92
C GLY A 109 -5.67 -21.31 0.87
N ASP A 110 -5.08 -22.45 0.51
CA ASP A 110 -3.65 -22.72 0.37
C ASP A 110 -2.93 -21.88 -0.68
N LYS A 111 -3.65 -21.37 -1.68
CA LYS A 111 -3.11 -20.43 -2.67
C LYS A 111 -2.80 -19.05 -2.09
N SER A 112 -3.34 -18.74 -0.91
CA SER A 112 -3.04 -17.49 -0.21
C SER A 112 -1.68 -17.55 0.48
N ARG A 113 -0.85 -16.51 0.28
CA ARG A 113 0.39 -16.28 1.03
C ARG A 113 0.21 -16.19 2.56
N PHE A 114 -1.02 -16.09 3.04
CA PHE A 114 -1.37 -16.03 4.46
C PHE A 114 -2.02 -17.32 4.95
N TRP A 115 -2.10 -18.36 4.13
CA TRP A 115 -2.59 -19.66 4.55
C TRP A 115 -1.65 -20.28 5.57
N LEU A 116 -2.24 -20.82 6.63
CA LEU A 116 -1.50 -21.45 7.73
C LEU A 116 -2.09 -22.83 8.03
N GLY A 117 -2.31 -23.63 6.99
CA GLY A 117 -2.80 -25.01 7.15
C GLY A 117 -4.17 -25.08 7.83
N GLY A 118 -5.07 -24.14 7.55
CA GLY A 118 -6.42 -24.18 8.12
C GLY A 118 -6.53 -23.72 9.57
N LYS A 119 -5.49 -23.15 10.18
CA LYS A 119 -5.56 -22.59 11.55
C LYS A 119 -6.74 -21.65 11.81
N SER A 120 -7.28 -20.98 10.79
CA SER A 120 -8.50 -20.16 10.94
C SER A 120 -9.75 -20.99 11.28
N PHE A 121 -9.83 -22.23 10.79
CA PHE A 121 -10.95 -23.15 10.97
C PHE A 121 -10.94 -23.87 12.33
N GLU A 122 -9.82 -23.88 13.05
CA GLU A 122 -9.78 -24.43 14.41
C GLU A 122 -10.81 -23.71 15.32
N PRO A 123 -11.61 -24.44 16.11
CA PRO A 123 -12.56 -23.81 17.02
C PRO A 123 -11.83 -22.98 18.08
N TYR A 124 -12.48 -21.91 18.55
CA TYR A 124 -12.04 -21.25 19.77
C TYR A 124 -12.55 -22.03 20.99
N PRO A 125 -11.79 -22.05 22.11
CA PRO A 125 -12.29 -22.65 23.34
C PRO A 125 -13.51 -21.88 23.88
N PRO A 126 -14.38 -22.53 24.69
CA PRO A 126 -15.54 -21.88 25.32
C PRO A 126 -15.18 -20.64 26.16
N ASP A 127 -13.97 -20.59 26.70
CA ASP A 127 -13.45 -19.46 27.46
C ASP A 127 -13.31 -18.18 26.62
N PHE A 128 -13.09 -18.30 25.31
CA PHE A 128 -12.99 -17.17 24.40
C PHE A 128 -14.36 -16.56 24.01
N ASN A 129 -15.21 -16.39 25.01
CA ASN A 129 -16.59 -15.92 24.89
C ASN A 129 -16.72 -14.38 24.93
N ASN A 130 -17.96 -13.91 24.80
CA ASN A 130 -18.28 -12.49 24.78
C ASN A 130 -18.00 -11.78 26.11
N ARG A 131 -18.11 -12.49 27.25
CA ARG A 131 -17.80 -11.95 28.57
C ARG A 131 -16.31 -11.63 28.68
N LEU A 132 -15.44 -12.60 28.33
CA LEU A 132 -14.00 -12.38 28.28
C LEU A 132 -13.64 -11.22 27.34
N LYS A 133 -14.20 -11.21 26.13
CA LYS A 133 -13.94 -10.15 25.15
C LYS A 133 -14.38 -8.75 25.64
N LYS A 134 -15.50 -8.66 26.37
CA LYS A 134 -15.97 -7.40 26.97
C LYS A 134 -15.00 -6.94 28.05
N MET A 135 -14.59 -7.84 28.95
CA MET A 135 -13.62 -7.56 30.02
C MET A 135 -12.29 -7.01 29.48
N ILE A 136 -11.72 -7.63 28.43
CA ILE A 136 -10.48 -7.16 27.81
C ILE A 136 -10.64 -5.76 27.20
N ARG A 137 -11.77 -5.47 26.54
CA ARG A 137 -12.02 -4.13 25.99
C ARG A 137 -12.19 -3.09 27.08
N SER A 138 -12.86 -3.43 28.19
CA SER A 138 -13.03 -2.54 29.33
C SER A 138 -11.68 -2.24 30.00
N ARG A 139 -10.83 -3.26 30.23
CA ARG A 139 -9.44 -3.08 30.68
C ARG A 139 -8.67 -2.13 29.77
N ASP A 140 -8.81 -2.31 28.45
CA ASP A 140 -8.14 -1.50 27.44
C ASP A 140 -8.85 -0.15 27.17
N GLN A 141 -9.82 0.23 28.02
CA GLN A 141 -10.57 1.48 27.97
C GLN A 141 -11.25 1.74 26.62
N HIS A 142 -11.73 0.68 25.96
CA HIS A 142 -12.32 0.73 24.62
C HIS A 142 -11.42 1.42 23.58
N ARG A 143 -10.09 1.30 23.76
CA ARG A 143 -9.07 1.86 22.87
C ARG A 143 -8.19 0.75 22.31
N CYS A 144 -7.74 0.96 21.08
CA CYS A 144 -6.78 0.05 20.45
C CYS A 144 -5.44 0.18 21.18
N ARG A 145 -4.85 -0.91 21.65
CA ARG A 145 -3.54 -0.85 22.33
C ARG A 145 -2.36 -0.66 21.37
N GLY A 146 -2.58 -0.81 20.07
CA GLY A 146 -1.58 -0.54 19.03
C GLY A 146 -1.50 0.93 18.61
N CYS A 147 -2.64 1.65 18.54
CA CYS A 147 -2.69 3.03 18.03
C CYS A 147 -3.58 3.99 18.83
N PHE A 148 -4.12 3.55 19.98
CA PHE A 148 -4.93 4.32 20.94
C PHE A 148 -6.25 4.91 20.44
N LYS A 149 -6.63 4.61 19.19
CA LYS A 149 -7.94 4.98 18.63
C LYS A 149 -9.08 4.33 19.42
N LYS A 150 -10.09 5.13 19.76
CA LYS A 150 -11.35 4.66 20.35
C LYS A 150 -12.15 3.83 19.34
N GLU A 151 -13.09 3.04 19.84
CA GLU A 151 -14.13 2.41 19.02
C GLU A 151 -15.00 3.49 18.33
N HIS A 152 -15.40 3.23 17.09
CA HIS A 152 -16.23 4.15 16.30
C HIS A 152 -17.28 3.35 15.51
N GLY A 153 -18.39 3.01 16.16
CA GLY A 153 -19.46 2.17 15.59
C GLY A 153 -19.12 0.67 15.51
N ARG A 154 -17.84 0.28 15.56
CA ARG A 154 -17.38 -1.11 15.59
C ARG A 154 -16.50 -1.38 16.81
N LYS A 155 -16.82 -2.46 17.53
CA LYS A 155 -16.01 -2.97 18.66
C LYS A 155 -14.64 -3.42 18.17
N HIS A 156 -13.59 -3.16 18.93
CA HIS A 156 -12.25 -3.63 18.62
C HIS A 156 -12.16 -5.15 18.72
N SER A 157 -11.28 -5.76 17.93
CA SER A 157 -11.02 -7.19 17.98
C SER A 157 -10.14 -7.52 19.18
N VAL A 158 -10.45 -8.62 19.88
CA VAL A 158 -9.58 -9.16 20.92
C VAL A 158 -8.64 -10.17 20.27
N HIS A 159 -7.34 -9.93 20.37
CA HIS A 159 -6.28 -10.67 19.70
C HIS A 159 -5.46 -11.48 20.71
N HIS A 160 -5.13 -12.72 20.36
CA HIS A 160 -4.18 -13.56 21.10
C HIS A 160 -2.75 -13.17 20.71
N ILE A 161 -1.97 -12.65 21.66
CA ILE A 161 -0.64 -12.10 21.42
C ILE A 161 0.35 -13.19 20.97
N ASP A 162 0.20 -14.41 21.48
CA ASP A 162 1.00 -15.58 21.11
C ASP A 162 0.43 -16.39 19.92
N TYR A 163 -0.70 -15.96 19.35
CA TYR A 163 -1.42 -16.64 18.27
C TYR A 163 -1.92 -18.06 18.61
N LYS A 164 -1.97 -18.43 19.90
CA LYS A 164 -2.55 -19.70 20.37
C LYS A 164 -3.97 -19.48 20.87
N LYS A 165 -4.96 -20.03 20.15
CA LYS A 165 -6.40 -19.83 20.46
C LYS A 165 -6.82 -20.36 21.82
N ASN A 166 -6.13 -21.37 22.34
CA ASN A 166 -6.39 -21.96 23.66
C ASN A 166 -5.82 -21.13 24.82
N ASN A 167 -4.94 -20.16 24.57
CA ASN A 167 -4.37 -19.32 25.62
C ASN A 167 -5.24 -18.07 25.86
N CYS A 168 -6.36 -18.28 26.56
CA CYS A 168 -7.33 -17.24 26.90
C CYS A 168 -6.95 -16.39 28.13
N SER A 169 -5.72 -16.48 28.62
CA SER A 169 -5.26 -15.64 29.73
C SER A 169 -5.43 -14.16 29.40
N PRO A 170 -6.00 -13.33 30.29
CA PRO A 170 -6.12 -11.89 30.04
C PRO A 170 -4.78 -11.21 29.71
N LYS A 171 -3.66 -11.72 30.25
CA LYS A 171 -2.30 -11.22 29.95
C LYS A 171 -1.83 -11.57 28.53
N ASN A 172 -2.45 -12.54 27.86
CA ASN A 172 -2.20 -12.92 26.47
C ASN A 172 -3.20 -12.30 25.49
N LEU A 173 -4.17 -11.52 25.97
CA LEU A 173 -5.23 -10.93 25.15
C LEU A 173 -5.08 -9.41 25.07
N ILE A 174 -5.36 -8.84 23.90
CA ILE A 174 -5.24 -7.41 23.65
C ILE A 174 -6.30 -6.87 22.68
N SER A 175 -6.83 -5.68 22.95
CA SER A 175 -7.80 -4.99 22.11
C SER A 175 -7.12 -4.24 20.96
N LEU A 176 -7.46 -4.57 19.72
CA LEU A 176 -6.91 -3.95 18.50
C LEU A 176 -8.03 -3.47 17.56
N CYS A 177 -7.86 -2.28 16.98
CA CYS A 177 -8.69 -1.84 15.86
C CYS A 177 -8.39 -2.66 14.59
N GLY A 178 -9.28 -2.61 13.59
CA GLY A 178 -9.14 -3.41 12.37
C GLY A 178 -7.80 -3.23 11.64
N SER A 179 -7.29 -2.01 11.56
CA SER A 179 -6.01 -1.72 10.90
C SER A 179 -4.79 -2.25 11.67
N CYS A 180 -4.82 -2.21 13.01
CA CYS A 180 -3.76 -2.81 13.83
C CYS A 180 -3.85 -4.34 13.83
N HIS A 181 -5.05 -4.90 13.90
CA HIS A 181 -5.28 -6.35 13.85
C HIS A 181 -4.82 -6.95 12.51
N GLN A 182 -5.06 -6.26 11.38
CA GLN A 182 -4.63 -6.76 10.08
C GLN A 182 -3.10 -6.85 9.95
N LYS A 183 -2.35 -5.96 10.61
CA LYS A 183 -0.87 -5.95 10.58
C LYS A 183 -0.27 -7.19 11.26
N THR A 184 -0.97 -7.76 12.25
CA THR A 184 -0.48 -8.94 13.00
C THR A 184 -0.68 -10.26 12.26
N ASN A 185 -1.48 -10.27 11.19
CA ASN A 185 -1.75 -11.50 10.43
C ASN A 185 -0.55 -11.96 9.58
N VAL A 186 0.42 -11.08 9.29
CA VAL A 186 1.58 -11.42 8.46
C VAL A 186 2.55 -12.32 9.23
N MET A 187 2.75 -13.55 8.76
CA MET A 187 3.55 -14.57 9.47
C MET A 187 4.97 -14.11 9.82
N LYS A 188 5.68 -13.49 8.86
CA LYS A 188 7.08 -13.07 9.03
C LYS A 188 7.30 -12.08 10.18
N SER A 189 6.28 -11.31 10.57
CA SER A 189 6.37 -10.32 11.66
C SER A 189 5.68 -10.75 12.95
N ARG A 190 5.12 -11.98 13.03
CA ARG A 190 4.41 -12.43 14.23
C ARG A 190 5.27 -12.36 15.49
N ARG A 191 6.54 -12.77 15.41
CA ARG A 191 7.49 -12.71 16.52
C ARG A 191 7.67 -11.29 17.07
N GLU A 192 7.78 -10.32 16.16
CA GLU A 192 7.95 -8.90 16.50
C GLU A 192 6.69 -8.34 17.16
N TRP A 193 5.51 -8.65 16.60
CA TRP A 193 4.24 -8.24 17.18
C TRP A 193 3.96 -8.90 18.53
N THR A 194 4.29 -10.18 18.70
CA THR A 194 4.19 -10.87 19.99
C THR A 194 5.04 -10.16 21.03
N ARG A 195 6.30 -9.84 20.73
CA ARG A 195 7.17 -9.09 21.64
C ARG A 195 6.58 -7.72 21.99
N PHE A 196 6.25 -6.93 20.97
CA PHE A 196 5.72 -5.57 21.12
C PHE A 196 4.44 -5.52 21.98
N TYR A 197 3.51 -6.46 21.77
CA TYR A 197 2.25 -6.46 22.53
C TYR A 197 2.39 -7.11 23.92
N LYS A 198 3.29 -8.07 24.11
CA LYS A 198 3.62 -8.59 25.46
C LYS A 198 4.13 -7.47 26.36
N GLU A 199 5.10 -6.68 25.88
CA GLU A 199 5.62 -5.52 26.63
C GLU A 199 4.53 -4.50 26.95
N LYS A 200 3.60 -4.25 26.03
CA LYS A 200 2.48 -3.31 26.26
C LYS A 200 1.46 -3.78 27.29
N VAL A 201 1.23 -5.09 27.39
CA VAL A 201 0.29 -5.65 28.39
C VAL A 201 0.95 -5.78 29.76
N GLN A 202 2.27 -5.97 29.84
CA GLN A 202 3.00 -5.95 31.11
C GLN A 202 3.03 -4.57 31.78
N ARG A 203 2.84 -3.50 31.01
CA ARG A 203 2.77 -2.10 31.50
C ARG A 203 1.34 -1.64 31.81
N LEU A 204 0.37 -2.55 31.84
CA LEU A 204 -1.03 -2.30 32.21
C LEU A 204 -1.27 -2.74 33.66
#